data_AF-A0A9P1CHU1-F1
#
_entry.id   AF-A0A9P1CHU1-F1
#
_cell.length_a   1.000
_cell.length_b   1.000
_cell.length_c   1.000
_cell.angle_alpha   90.00
_cell.angle_beta   90.00
_cell.angle_gamma   90.00
#
_symmetry.space_group_name_H-M   'P 1'
#
loop_
_entity.id
_entity.type
_entity.pdbx_description
1 polymer ?
#
loop_
_entity_poly.entity_id
_entity_poly.type
_entity_poly.pdbx_seq_one_letter_code
_entity_poly.pdbx_strand_id
1 'polypeptide(L)'
;MSFQPGTLKDPSSYEAMVFLPEVRPTKLPLLLYLHGAGEMRGELHDIISEGATGTPPVELSFGRAPKTLSERFAVVAPHTSQGWNRELINRFVDFLLADKSLQLDPTRLYVTGHSMGGAGALVAATSGRFAAAVPVAASGAPPARSLQGVPIWAFHGNNDVIVPSAVSKELIEALWNAGAKKDDVKLTLYDDAPAPPGWPDYFGHASTIPAYAACRHWRS
;
A
#
# COMPACT_ATOMS: atom_id res chain seq x y z
N MET A 1 11.50 -4.10 -21.62
CA MET A 1 12.54 -3.24 -21.02
C MET A 1 12.22 -3.15 -19.54
N SER A 2 13.14 -3.51 -18.65
CA SER A 2 12.95 -3.36 -17.20
C SER A 2 13.06 -1.87 -16.83
N PHE A 3 12.10 -1.35 -16.08
CA PHE A 3 12.18 -0.01 -15.53
C PHE A 3 13.15 -0.03 -14.35
N GLN A 4 14.17 0.82 -14.36
CA GLN A 4 15.11 0.96 -13.23
C GLN A 4 14.56 2.03 -12.27
N PRO A 5 14.10 1.64 -11.07
CA PRO A 5 13.58 2.59 -10.10
C PRO A 5 14.70 3.48 -9.55
N GLY A 6 14.34 4.71 -9.19
CA GLY A 6 15.21 5.55 -8.36
C GLY A 6 15.24 5.05 -6.92
N THR A 7 16.20 5.52 -6.14
CA THR A 7 16.25 5.31 -4.69
C THR A 7 16.34 6.64 -3.96
N LEU A 8 15.78 6.69 -2.75
CA LEU A 8 15.91 7.82 -1.84
C LEU A 8 16.12 7.33 -0.41
N LYS A 9 16.81 8.12 0.40
CA LYS A 9 17.13 7.76 1.78
C LYS A 9 16.95 8.97 2.68
N ASP A 10 15.96 8.91 3.56
CA ASP A 10 15.87 9.81 4.69
C ASP A 10 16.80 9.27 5.79
N PRO A 11 17.85 10.01 6.19
CA PRO A 11 18.77 9.57 7.26
C PRO A 11 18.06 9.36 8.61
N SER A 12 16.82 9.85 8.75
CA SER A 12 16.08 9.86 10.01
C SER A 12 14.85 8.94 10.03
N SER A 13 14.58 8.21 8.94
CA SER A 13 13.49 7.23 8.88
C SER A 13 13.79 6.05 7.94
N TYR A 14 13.48 6.16 6.65
CA TYR A 14 13.48 5.05 5.70
C TYR A 14 14.34 5.30 4.46
N GLU A 15 14.83 4.20 3.89
CA GLU A 15 15.30 4.12 2.52
C GLU A 15 14.17 3.55 1.64
N ALA A 16 14.02 4.04 0.41
CA ALA A 16 12.89 3.68 -0.45
C ALA A 16 13.24 3.60 -1.93
N MET A 17 12.48 2.76 -2.62
CA MET A 17 12.40 2.75 -4.08
C MET A 17 11.40 3.80 -4.54
N VAL A 18 11.68 4.41 -5.69
CA VAL A 18 10.92 5.55 -6.22
C VAL A 18 10.63 5.30 -7.70
N PHE A 19 9.36 5.41 -8.03
CA PHE A 19 8.86 5.29 -9.39
C PHE A 19 8.13 6.58 -9.73
N LEU A 20 8.60 7.27 -10.76
CA LEU A 20 8.03 8.51 -11.24
C LEU A 20 7.60 8.35 -12.70
N PRO A 21 6.49 8.98 -13.11
CA PRO A 21 6.11 9.03 -14.51
C PRO A 21 7.23 9.68 -15.35
N GLU A 22 7.43 9.17 -16.57
CA GLU A 22 8.41 9.75 -17.52
C GLU A 22 8.05 11.20 -17.85
N VAL A 23 6.76 11.46 -18.11
CA VAL A 23 6.21 12.80 -18.31
C VAL A 23 5.52 13.23 -17.03
N ARG A 24 6.08 14.22 -16.34
CA ARG A 24 5.59 14.67 -15.03
C ARG A 24 4.56 15.79 -15.17
N PRO A 25 3.32 15.62 -14.65
CA PRO A 25 2.44 16.73 -14.32
C PRO A 25 3.10 17.68 -13.30
N THR A 26 2.59 18.90 -13.18
CA THR A 26 3.11 19.93 -12.25
C THR A 26 3.03 19.55 -10.77
N LYS A 27 2.05 18.74 -10.36
CA LYS A 27 2.00 18.16 -9.00
C LYS A 27 1.50 16.72 -9.02
N LEU A 28 2.31 15.81 -8.48
CA LEU A 28 2.04 14.38 -8.47
C LEU A 28 1.28 13.95 -7.20
N PRO A 29 0.19 13.17 -7.31
CA PRO A 29 -0.32 12.42 -6.17
C PRO A 29 0.71 11.38 -5.73
N LEU A 30 0.83 11.17 -4.42
CA LEU A 30 1.70 10.15 -3.83
C LEU A 30 0.91 8.86 -3.61
N LEU A 31 1.43 7.73 -4.05
CA LEU A 31 1.09 6.42 -3.50
C LEU A 31 2.27 5.90 -2.66
N LEU A 32 2.10 5.89 -1.34
CA LEU A 32 3.05 5.26 -0.42
C LEU A 32 2.70 3.77 -0.30
N TYR A 33 3.58 2.90 -0.78
CA TYR A 33 3.44 1.44 -0.68
C TYR A 33 4.26 0.91 0.51
N LEU A 34 3.60 0.17 1.40
CA LEU A 34 4.23 -0.46 2.56
C LEU A 34 4.31 -1.98 2.34
N HIS A 35 5.53 -2.54 2.35
CA HIS A 35 5.77 -3.96 2.12
C HIS A 35 5.33 -4.86 3.30
N GLY A 36 5.25 -6.17 3.04
CA GLY A 36 4.85 -7.19 4.00
C GLY A 36 6.02 -7.71 4.82
N ALA A 37 5.76 -8.68 5.70
CA ALA A 37 6.79 -9.22 6.58
C ALA A 37 7.87 -10.02 5.84
N GLY A 38 7.54 -10.58 4.67
CA GLY A 38 8.47 -11.35 3.83
C GLY A 38 9.69 -10.55 3.39
N GLU A 39 9.53 -9.24 3.20
CA GLU A 39 10.59 -8.37 2.72
C GLU A 39 11.42 -7.73 3.85
N MET A 40 11.04 -7.85 5.13
CA MET A 40 11.71 -7.16 6.26
C MET A 40 13.17 -7.56 6.49
N ARG A 41 13.52 -8.81 6.17
CA ARG A 41 14.86 -9.36 6.44
C ARG A 41 15.85 -9.08 5.29
N GLY A 42 15.34 -8.46 4.24
CA GLY A 42 16.07 -8.20 3.02
C GLY A 42 16.75 -6.82 2.99
N GLU A 43 17.26 -6.52 1.81
CA GLU A 43 17.72 -5.19 1.42
C GLU A 43 16.60 -4.46 0.66
N LEU A 44 16.82 -3.18 0.32
CA LEU A 44 15.83 -2.37 -0.40
C LEU A 44 15.24 -3.06 -1.65
N HIS A 45 16.06 -3.81 -2.39
CA HIS A 45 15.63 -4.51 -3.61
C HIS A 45 14.59 -5.61 -3.33
N ASP A 46 14.54 -6.19 -2.13
CA ASP A 46 13.63 -7.30 -1.84
C ASP A 46 12.15 -6.88 -1.83
N ILE A 47 11.87 -5.57 -1.79
CA ILE A 47 10.54 -4.99 -2.05
C ILE A 47 9.96 -5.44 -3.40
N ILE A 48 10.82 -5.75 -4.39
CA ILE A 48 10.41 -6.26 -5.71
C ILE A 48 10.75 -7.74 -5.92
N SER A 49 10.81 -8.51 -4.83
CA SER A 49 10.99 -9.97 -4.89
C SER A 49 9.81 -10.67 -5.59
N GLU A 50 10.03 -11.91 -6.02
CA GLU A 50 8.99 -12.74 -6.63
C GLU A 50 7.79 -12.96 -5.69
N GLY A 51 8.03 -13.09 -4.37
CA GLY A 51 6.98 -13.21 -3.36
C GLY A 51 6.07 -11.98 -3.25
N ALA A 52 6.55 -10.81 -3.66
CA ALA A 52 5.79 -9.56 -3.68
C ALA A 52 5.00 -9.37 -4.99
N THR A 53 4.85 -10.41 -5.83
CA THR A 53 4.12 -10.31 -7.11
C THR A 53 2.72 -9.73 -6.96
N GLY A 54 2.33 -8.91 -7.93
CA GLY A 54 1.06 -8.18 -7.93
C GLY A 54 1.13 -6.86 -7.16
N THR A 55 2.18 -6.56 -6.42
CA THR A 55 2.29 -5.29 -5.70
C THR A 55 2.70 -4.13 -6.63
N PRO A 56 2.32 -2.87 -6.32
CA PRO A 56 2.71 -1.70 -7.11
C PRO A 56 4.19 -1.64 -7.52
N PRO A 57 5.18 -1.78 -6.62
CA PRO A 57 6.59 -1.70 -7.01
C PRO A 57 7.01 -2.83 -7.96
N VAL A 58 6.53 -4.05 -7.75
CA VAL A 58 6.82 -5.18 -8.67
C VAL A 58 6.25 -4.91 -10.05
N GLU A 59 4.95 -4.59 -10.14
CA GLU A 59 4.31 -4.38 -11.43
C GLU A 59 4.89 -3.20 -12.20
N LEU A 60 5.38 -2.16 -11.51
CA LEU A 60 6.09 -1.03 -12.13
C LEU A 60 7.47 -1.44 -12.66
N SER A 61 8.28 -2.15 -11.85
CA SER A 61 9.61 -2.63 -12.26
C SER A 61 9.58 -3.51 -13.52
N PHE A 62 8.54 -4.34 -13.64
CA PHE A 62 8.36 -5.23 -14.79
C PHE A 62 7.50 -4.65 -15.93
N GLY A 63 7.06 -3.38 -15.83
CA GLY A 63 6.27 -2.73 -16.87
C GLY A 63 4.87 -3.33 -17.08
N ARG A 64 4.30 -3.93 -16.04
CA ARG A 64 2.98 -4.59 -16.02
C ARG A 64 1.92 -3.77 -15.26
N ALA A 65 2.32 -2.71 -14.57
CA ALA A 65 1.42 -1.84 -13.83
C ALA A 65 0.35 -1.18 -14.73
N PRO A 66 -0.88 -0.94 -14.22
CA PRO A 66 -1.86 -0.14 -14.94
C PRO A 66 -1.32 1.24 -15.30
N LYS A 67 -1.62 1.72 -16.51
CA LYS A 67 -1.19 3.05 -16.99
C LYS A 67 -1.52 4.18 -16.03
N THR A 68 -2.70 4.11 -15.40
CA THR A 68 -3.12 5.10 -14.41
C THR A 68 -2.12 5.22 -13.25
N LEU A 69 -1.56 4.10 -12.80
CA LEU A 69 -0.55 4.08 -11.74
C LEU A 69 0.79 4.61 -12.28
N SER A 70 1.28 4.05 -13.39
CA SER A 70 2.61 4.37 -13.93
C SER A 70 2.75 5.79 -14.50
N GLU A 71 1.65 6.37 -14.99
CA GLU A 71 1.67 7.68 -15.67
C GLU A 71 1.18 8.82 -14.77
N ARG A 72 0.51 8.54 -13.63
CA ARG A 72 -0.13 9.60 -12.83
C ARG A 72 0.33 9.69 -11.38
N PHE A 73 0.98 8.67 -10.82
CA PHE A 73 1.38 8.68 -9.41
C PHE A 73 2.89 8.71 -9.27
N ALA A 74 3.38 9.44 -8.28
CA ALA A 74 4.66 9.12 -7.67
C ALA A 74 4.44 7.93 -6.74
N VAL A 75 5.07 6.79 -7.03
CA VAL A 75 4.99 5.60 -6.17
C VAL A 75 6.29 5.50 -5.39
N VAL A 76 6.17 5.50 -4.07
CA VAL A 76 7.31 5.40 -3.16
C VAL A 76 7.12 4.20 -2.26
N ALA A 77 8.12 3.33 -2.22
CA ALA A 77 8.10 2.08 -1.46
C ALA A 77 9.29 2.06 -0.48
N PRO A 78 9.12 2.55 0.76
CA PRO A 78 10.13 2.42 1.81
C PRO A 78 10.36 0.97 2.22
N HIS A 79 11.56 0.69 2.71
CA HIS A 79 11.95 -0.56 3.36
C HIS A 79 12.05 -0.37 4.89
N THR A 80 11.67 -1.39 5.64
CA THR A 80 11.85 -1.45 7.11
C THR A 80 12.15 -2.87 7.58
N SER A 81 13.11 -3.00 8.49
CA SER A 81 13.39 -4.25 9.21
C SER A 81 12.70 -4.34 10.58
N GLN A 82 12.03 -3.26 11.01
CA GLN A 82 11.43 -3.13 12.34
C GLN A 82 9.90 -3.05 12.29
N GLY A 83 9.33 -3.12 11.08
CA GLY A 83 7.90 -2.92 10.85
C GLY A 83 7.52 -1.45 10.72
N TRP A 84 6.21 -1.21 10.70
CA TRP A 84 5.62 0.08 10.37
C TRP A 84 5.21 0.85 11.63
N ASN A 85 5.81 2.03 11.82
CA ASN A 85 5.48 2.93 12.91
C ASN A 85 4.92 4.25 12.34
N ARG A 86 3.84 4.74 12.96
CA ARG A 86 3.11 5.92 12.48
C ARG A 86 3.98 7.18 12.45
N GLU A 87 4.74 7.41 13.51
CA GLU A 87 5.57 8.61 13.65
C GLU A 87 6.71 8.62 12.62
N LEU A 88 7.34 7.47 12.36
CA LEU A 88 8.36 7.32 11.31
C LEU A 88 7.75 7.46 9.90
N ILE A 89 6.56 6.90 9.65
CA ILE A 89 5.85 7.09 8.37
C ILE A 89 5.54 8.58 8.15
N ASN A 90 5.03 9.27 9.16
CA ASN A 90 4.72 10.70 9.04
C ASN A 90 5.97 11.53 8.75
N ARG A 91 7.08 11.25 9.46
CA ARG A 91 8.37 11.90 9.21
C ARG A 91 8.85 11.67 7.78
N PHE A 92 8.74 10.44 7.30
CA PHE A 92 9.14 10.10 5.95
C PHE A 92 8.28 10.82 4.91
N VAL A 93 6.96 10.90 5.13
CA VAL A 93 6.07 11.70 4.27
C VAL A 93 6.46 13.18 4.27
N ASP A 94 6.86 13.74 5.42
CA ASP A 94 7.36 15.12 5.48
C ASP A 94 8.64 15.30 4.67
N PHE A 95 9.57 14.34 4.75
CA PHE A 95 10.77 14.31 3.92
C PHE A 95 10.43 14.29 2.43
N LEU A 96 9.50 13.43 2.00
CA LEU A 96 9.07 13.35 0.60
C LEU A 96 8.41 14.65 0.11
N LEU A 97 7.58 15.29 0.93
CA LEU A 97 6.92 16.55 0.60
C LEU A 97 7.89 17.74 0.51
N ALA A 98 9.01 17.67 1.24
CA ALA A 98 10.06 18.68 1.19
C ALA A 98 10.92 18.56 -0.09
N ASP A 99 11.05 17.35 -0.65
CA ASP A 99 11.84 17.10 -1.86
C ASP A 99 11.18 17.71 -3.11
N LYS A 100 11.75 18.81 -3.59
CA LYS A 100 11.28 19.53 -4.78
C LYS A 100 11.41 18.72 -6.07
N SER A 101 12.25 17.70 -6.11
CA SER A 101 12.39 16.83 -7.28
C SER A 101 11.16 15.94 -7.49
N LEU A 102 10.42 15.62 -6.42
CA LEU A 102 9.23 14.77 -6.47
C LEU A 102 7.96 15.54 -6.86
N GLN A 103 7.90 16.85 -6.57
CA GLN A 103 6.75 17.74 -6.86
C GLN A 103 5.41 17.16 -6.36
N LEU A 104 5.38 16.65 -5.12
CA LEU A 104 4.19 16.00 -4.58
C LEU A 104 3.07 16.99 -4.23
N ASP A 105 1.82 16.54 -4.39
CA ASP A 105 0.62 17.22 -3.95
C ASP A 105 0.24 16.79 -2.52
N PRO A 106 0.36 17.66 -1.51
CA PRO A 106 0.06 17.31 -0.12
C PRO A 106 -1.42 16.99 0.13
N THR A 107 -2.32 17.29 -0.82
CA THR A 107 -3.76 16.99 -0.69
C THR A 107 -4.13 15.62 -1.28
N ARG A 108 -3.21 14.99 -2.02
CA ARG A 108 -3.44 13.71 -2.72
C ARG A 108 -2.39 12.68 -2.30
N LEU A 109 -2.39 12.40 -1.00
CA LEU A 109 -1.55 11.37 -0.39
C LEU A 109 -2.38 10.10 -0.20
N TYR A 110 -1.95 9.00 -0.80
CA TYR A 110 -2.59 7.70 -0.68
C TYR A 110 -1.62 6.70 -0.08
N VAL A 111 -2.11 5.79 0.76
CA VAL A 111 -1.29 4.73 1.35
C VAL A 111 -1.90 3.37 1.08
N THR A 112 -1.04 2.42 0.77
CA THR A 112 -1.42 1.04 0.49
C THR A 112 -0.35 0.12 1.02
N GLY A 113 -0.67 -1.16 1.17
CA GLY A 113 0.30 -2.16 1.56
C GLY A 113 -0.34 -3.53 1.69
N HIS A 114 0.48 -4.56 1.85
CA HIS A 114 -0.01 -5.93 2.00
C HIS A 114 0.44 -6.56 3.32
N SER A 115 -0.38 -7.42 3.93
CA SER A 115 -0.03 -8.15 5.15
C SER A 115 0.38 -7.19 6.28
N MET A 116 1.61 -7.28 6.78
CA MET A 116 2.21 -6.29 7.70
C MET A 116 2.08 -4.86 7.17
N GLY A 117 2.34 -4.64 5.88
CA GLY A 117 2.18 -3.35 5.22
C GLY A 117 0.72 -2.92 5.07
N GLY A 118 -0.23 -3.86 5.00
CA GLY A 118 -1.66 -3.56 5.04
C GLY A 118 -2.06 -3.00 6.41
N ALA A 119 -1.55 -3.58 7.49
CA ALA A 119 -1.70 -3.03 8.84
C ALA A 119 -0.99 -1.68 8.98
N GLY A 120 0.22 -1.56 8.43
CA GLY A 120 0.96 -0.30 8.34
C GLY A 120 0.20 0.81 7.63
N ALA A 121 -0.51 0.49 6.55
CA ALA A 121 -1.31 1.45 5.79
C ALA A 121 -2.48 1.99 6.61
N LEU A 122 -3.15 1.11 7.38
CA LEU A 122 -4.18 1.52 8.33
C LEU A 122 -3.60 2.38 9.47
N VAL A 123 -2.43 2.01 10.01
CA VAL A 123 -1.75 2.82 11.03
C VAL A 123 -1.39 4.21 10.50
N ALA A 124 -0.86 4.30 9.28
CA ALA A 124 -0.54 5.55 8.61
C ALA A 124 -1.79 6.42 8.42
N ALA A 125 -2.91 5.82 8.03
CA ALA A 125 -4.19 6.49 7.83
C ALA A 125 -4.73 7.18 9.11
N THR A 126 -4.40 6.67 10.31
CA THR A 126 -4.81 7.32 11.57
C THR A 126 -4.20 8.70 11.80
N SER A 127 -3.23 9.12 10.98
CA SER A 127 -2.65 10.46 11.03
C SER A 127 -3.59 11.56 10.51
N GLY A 128 -4.63 11.19 9.76
CA GLY A 128 -5.53 12.15 9.08
C GLY A 128 -4.88 12.85 7.88
N ARG A 129 -3.70 12.41 7.44
CA ARG A 129 -2.97 13.03 6.30
C ARG A 129 -3.29 12.41 4.95
N PHE A 130 -3.77 11.17 4.95
CA PHE A 130 -4.00 10.40 3.73
C PHE A 130 -5.44 10.60 3.24
N ALA A 131 -5.57 10.92 1.94
CA ALA A 131 -6.84 11.08 1.26
C ALA A 131 -7.60 9.75 1.12
N ALA A 132 -6.89 8.62 1.04
CA ALA A 132 -7.48 7.30 1.17
C ALA A 132 -6.43 6.25 1.58
N ALA A 133 -6.89 5.12 2.10
CA ALA A 133 -6.07 3.95 2.39
C ALA A 133 -6.60 2.69 1.70
N VAL A 134 -5.69 1.88 1.15
CA VAL A 134 -6.00 0.62 0.46
C VAL A 134 -5.26 -0.54 1.14
N PRO A 135 -5.75 -1.04 2.27
CA PRO A 135 -5.11 -2.17 2.93
C PRO A 135 -5.42 -3.50 2.22
N VAL A 136 -4.39 -4.29 1.92
CA VAL A 136 -4.53 -5.63 1.34
C VAL A 136 -4.08 -6.68 2.35
N ALA A 137 -4.91 -7.70 2.60
CA ALA A 137 -4.64 -8.78 3.55
C ALA A 137 -4.07 -8.29 4.91
N ALA A 138 -4.58 -7.17 5.44
CA ALA A 138 -3.95 -6.49 6.57
C ALA A 138 -3.84 -7.40 7.80
N SER A 139 -2.62 -7.56 8.33
CA SER A 139 -2.31 -8.44 9.48
C SER A 139 -2.85 -7.94 10.82
N GLY A 140 -3.55 -6.81 10.81
CA GLY A 140 -4.10 -6.15 11.97
C GLY A 140 -4.74 -4.82 11.59
N ALA A 141 -5.53 -4.26 12.50
CA ALA A 141 -6.17 -2.97 12.33
C ALA A 141 -6.12 -2.16 13.62
N PRO A 142 -5.94 -0.83 13.55
CA PRO A 142 -6.15 0.05 14.70
C PRO A 142 -7.65 0.12 15.04
N PRO A 143 -8.03 0.68 16.19
CA PRO A 143 -9.44 0.88 16.53
C PRO A 143 -10.18 1.66 15.45
N ALA A 144 -11.35 1.20 14.99
CA ALA A 144 -12.12 1.85 13.91
C ALA A 144 -12.35 3.36 14.15
N ARG A 145 -12.52 3.79 15.40
CA ARG A 145 -12.66 5.21 15.78
C ARG A 145 -11.51 6.10 15.30
N SER A 146 -10.28 5.58 15.22
CA SER A 146 -9.12 6.36 14.76
C SER A 146 -9.02 6.47 13.24
N LEU A 147 -9.93 5.83 12.51
CA LEU A 147 -10.01 5.82 11.06
C LEU A 147 -11.31 6.48 10.55
N GLN A 148 -12.11 7.07 11.44
CA GLN A 148 -13.32 7.77 11.05
C GLN A 148 -13.03 8.90 10.07
N GLY A 149 -13.82 8.96 8.99
CA GLY A 149 -13.69 9.96 7.95
C GLY A 149 -12.59 9.67 6.92
N VAL A 150 -11.78 8.62 7.09
CA VAL A 150 -10.81 8.20 6.07
C VAL A 150 -11.48 7.25 5.07
N PRO A 151 -11.46 7.56 3.77
CA PRO A 151 -11.87 6.59 2.74
C PRO A 151 -10.95 5.36 2.75
N ILE A 152 -11.55 4.18 2.87
CA ILE A 152 -10.85 2.90 2.96
C ILE A 152 -11.45 1.92 1.96
N TRP A 153 -10.59 1.30 1.15
CA TRP A 153 -11.00 0.13 0.35
C TRP A 153 -10.08 -1.05 0.68
N ALA A 154 -10.59 -1.95 1.52
CA ALA A 154 -9.88 -3.15 1.94
C ALA A 154 -10.04 -4.29 0.93
N PHE A 155 -9.00 -5.12 0.81
CA PHE A 155 -9.00 -6.34 -0.02
C PHE A 155 -8.46 -7.52 0.80
N HIS A 156 -9.08 -8.69 0.67
CA HIS A 156 -8.64 -9.88 1.37
C HIS A 156 -9.03 -11.16 0.63
N GLY A 157 -8.21 -12.22 0.74
CA GLY A 157 -8.64 -13.58 0.40
C GLY A 157 -9.54 -14.14 1.50
N ASN A 158 -10.71 -14.66 1.16
CA ASN A 158 -11.57 -15.37 2.11
C ASN A 158 -10.94 -16.71 2.51
N ASN A 159 -10.10 -17.26 1.64
CA ASN A 159 -9.28 -18.45 1.81
C ASN A 159 -7.86 -18.17 2.35
N ASP A 160 -7.57 -16.94 2.82
CA ASP A 160 -6.23 -16.59 3.35
C ASP A 160 -5.92 -17.39 4.63
N VAL A 161 -4.93 -18.28 4.52
CA VAL A 161 -4.49 -19.17 5.61
C VAL A 161 -3.47 -18.53 6.55
N ILE A 162 -2.92 -17.37 6.19
CA ILE A 162 -1.88 -16.67 6.95
C ILE A 162 -2.50 -15.57 7.81
N VAL A 163 -3.37 -14.76 7.21
CA VAL A 163 -4.12 -13.71 7.89
C VAL A 163 -5.61 -13.96 7.70
N PRO A 164 -6.38 -14.27 8.76
CA PRO A 164 -7.80 -14.47 8.62
C PRO A 164 -8.51 -13.20 8.11
N SER A 165 -9.35 -13.36 7.08
CA SER A 165 -10.15 -12.24 6.52
C SER A 165 -11.07 -11.55 7.52
N ALA A 166 -11.34 -12.19 8.67
CA ALA A 166 -12.05 -11.60 9.81
C ALA A 166 -11.47 -10.24 10.22
N VAL A 167 -10.14 -10.06 10.18
CA VAL A 167 -9.49 -8.78 10.50
C VAL A 167 -10.04 -7.63 9.66
N SER A 168 -10.21 -7.85 8.35
CA SER A 168 -10.76 -6.83 7.46
C SER A 168 -12.28 -6.71 7.58
N LYS A 169 -13.00 -7.83 7.76
CA LYS A 169 -14.46 -7.83 7.93
C LYS A 169 -14.86 -7.01 9.16
N GLU A 170 -14.28 -7.32 10.31
CA GLU A 170 -14.59 -6.67 11.59
C GLU A 170 -14.27 -5.17 11.57
N LEU A 171 -13.14 -4.76 10.98
CA LEU A 171 -12.81 -3.34 10.84
C LEU A 171 -13.87 -2.59 10.02
N ILE A 172 -14.24 -3.14 8.87
CA ILE A 172 -15.15 -2.50 7.92
C ILE A 172 -16.56 -2.44 8.51
N GLU A 173 -17.02 -3.51 9.16
CA GLU A 173 -18.28 -3.53 9.91
C GLU A 173 -18.28 -2.50 11.04
N ALA A 174 -17.19 -2.40 11.81
CA ALA A 174 -17.07 -1.41 12.88
C ALA A 174 -17.11 0.03 12.35
N LEU A 175 -16.50 0.30 11.19
CA LEU A 175 -16.56 1.62 10.53
C LEU A 175 -17.98 1.95 10.04
N TRP A 176 -18.68 0.98 9.44
CA TRP A 176 -20.08 1.17 9.04
C TRP A 176 -21.00 1.38 10.25
N ASN A 177 -20.82 0.61 11.32
CA ASN A 177 -21.57 0.78 12.57
C ASN A 177 -21.31 2.14 13.23
N ALA A 178 -20.13 2.72 12.99
CA ALA A 178 -19.78 4.08 13.40
C ALA A 178 -20.29 5.18 12.44
N GLY A 179 -21.08 4.82 11.42
CA GLY A 179 -21.73 5.76 10.50
C GLY A 179 -20.96 6.07 9.21
N ALA A 180 -19.87 5.35 8.91
CA ALA A 180 -19.16 5.54 7.64
C ALA A 180 -20.05 5.15 6.45
N LYS A 181 -19.99 5.94 5.37
CA LYS A 181 -20.74 5.64 4.14
C LYS A 181 -20.11 4.43 3.44
N LYS A 182 -20.95 3.57 2.88
CA LYS A 182 -20.51 2.39 2.10
C LYS A 182 -19.67 2.74 0.87
N ASP A 183 -19.81 3.96 0.35
CA ASP A 183 -19.00 4.43 -0.78
C ASP A 183 -17.58 4.85 -0.37
N ASP A 184 -17.41 5.30 0.88
CA ASP A 184 -16.13 5.71 1.44
C ASP A 184 -15.39 4.53 2.06
N VAL A 185 -16.12 3.54 2.61
CA VAL A 185 -15.54 2.37 3.27
C VAL A 185 -16.06 1.08 2.61
N LYS A 186 -15.15 0.34 1.97
CA LYS A 186 -15.43 -0.84 1.13
C LYS A 186 -14.55 -2.02 1.52
N LEU A 187 -15.08 -3.22 1.31
CA LEU A 187 -14.34 -4.47 1.40
C LEU A 187 -14.60 -5.30 0.13
N THR A 188 -13.51 -5.76 -0.50
CA THR A 188 -13.56 -6.80 -1.52
C THR A 188 -12.99 -8.08 -0.93
N LEU A 189 -13.78 -9.15 -0.95
CA LEU A 189 -13.32 -10.49 -0.60
C LEU A 189 -13.17 -11.31 -1.87
N TYR A 190 -12.05 -12.01 -1.99
CA TYR A 190 -11.80 -12.98 -3.05
C TYR A 190 -12.02 -14.38 -2.48
N ASP A 191 -12.96 -15.14 -3.03
CA ASP A 191 -13.25 -16.49 -2.53
C ASP A 191 -12.05 -17.43 -2.66
N ASP A 192 -11.29 -17.28 -3.76
CA ASP A 192 -10.11 -18.07 -4.05
C ASP A 192 -8.94 -17.15 -4.48
N ALA A 193 -8.36 -16.44 -3.50
CA ALA A 193 -7.12 -15.69 -3.75
C ALA A 193 -5.93 -16.66 -3.91
N PRO A 194 -4.95 -16.33 -4.76
CA PRO A 194 -3.80 -17.19 -4.99
C PRO A 194 -2.83 -17.19 -3.81
N ALA A 195 -1.90 -18.15 -3.82
CA ALA A 195 -0.68 -18.08 -3.02
C ALA A 195 0.34 -17.13 -3.67
N PRO A 196 1.21 -16.45 -2.88
CA PRO A 196 2.33 -15.71 -3.43
C PRO A 196 3.29 -16.65 -4.17
N PRO A 197 3.81 -16.25 -5.35
CA PRO A 197 4.88 -17.00 -6.01
C PRO A 197 6.07 -17.25 -5.06
N GLY A 198 6.61 -18.46 -5.08
CA GLY A 198 7.66 -18.88 -4.13
C GLY A 198 7.17 -19.33 -2.75
N TRP A 199 5.87 -19.15 -2.44
CA TRP A 199 5.26 -19.52 -1.16
C TRP A 199 3.98 -20.33 -1.36
N PRO A 200 4.06 -21.54 -1.94
CA PRO A 200 2.87 -22.30 -2.36
C PRO A 200 1.92 -22.63 -1.21
N ASP A 201 2.43 -22.79 0.01
CA ASP A 201 1.61 -23.12 1.19
C ASP A 201 0.81 -21.93 1.74
N TYR A 202 1.02 -20.72 1.21
CA TYR A 202 0.42 -19.47 1.70
C TYR A 202 -0.84 -19.15 0.88
N PHE A 203 -1.69 -20.16 0.67
CA PHE A 203 -2.93 -20.05 -0.10
C PHE A 203 -3.81 -18.89 0.39
N GLY A 204 -4.41 -18.15 -0.55
CA GLY A 204 -5.23 -16.99 -0.24
C GLY A 204 -4.48 -15.70 0.11
N HIS A 205 -3.18 -15.77 0.41
CA HIS A 205 -2.44 -14.61 0.93
C HIS A 205 -2.07 -13.58 -0.15
N ALA A 206 -1.94 -14.00 -1.43
CA ALA A 206 -1.61 -13.10 -2.54
C ALA A 206 -2.85 -12.43 -3.15
N SER A 207 -3.75 -11.92 -2.30
CA SER A 207 -4.83 -11.04 -2.73
C SER A 207 -4.32 -9.72 -3.35
N THR A 208 -3.01 -9.43 -3.25
CA THR A 208 -2.29 -8.38 -3.97
C THR A 208 -2.48 -8.47 -5.49
N ILE A 209 -2.39 -9.68 -6.05
CA ILE A 209 -2.45 -9.94 -7.50
C ILE A 209 -3.77 -9.40 -8.08
N PRO A 210 -4.96 -9.81 -7.60
CA PRO A 210 -6.21 -9.24 -8.09
C PRO A 210 -6.49 -7.82 -7.59
N ALA A 211 -6.07 -7.45 -6.37
CA ALA A 211 -6.36 -6.12 -5.80
C ALA A 211 -5.70 -4.98 -6.60
N TYR A 212 -4.42 -5.08 -6.90
CA TYR A 212 -3.69 -3.99 -7.55
C TYR A 212 -3.81 -3.98 -9.07
N ALA A 213 -4.17 -5.11 -9.69
CA ALA A 213 -4.37 -5.22 -11.14
C ALA A 213 -5.58 -4.41 -11.65
N ALA A 214 -6.59 -4.15 -10.82
CA ALA A 214 -7.82 -3.52 -11.28
C ALA A 214 -7.68 -1.98 -11.41
N CYS A 215 -7.79 -1.48 -12.65
CA CYS A 215 -7.69 -0.04 -12.99
C CYS A 215 -8.65 0.87 -12.20
N ARG A 216 -9.77 0.35 -11.70
CA ARG A 216 -10.79 1.13 -10.98
C ARG A 216 -10.30 1.68 -9.63
N HIS A 217 -9.25 1.10 -9.05
CA HIS A 217 -8.71 1.49 -7.74
C HIS A 217 -7.89 2.79 -7.80
N TRP A 218 -7.49 3.23 -9.00
CA TRP A 218 -6.54 4.32 -9.21
C TRP A 218 -7.20 5.61 -9.70
N ARG A 219 -8.38 5.95 -9.21
CA ARG A 219 -9.03 7.24 -9.55
C ARG A 219 -8.48 8.33 -8.65
N SER A 220 -7.64 9.20 -9.21
CA SER A 220 -7.14 10.43 -8.57
C SER A 220 -8.20 11.52 -8.54
#